data_AF-A0A840NWK1-F1
#
_entry.id   AF-A0A840NWK1-F1
#
_cell.length_a   1.000
_cell.length_b   1.000
_cell.length_c   1.000
_cell.angle_alpha   90.00
_cell.angle_beta   90.00
_cell.angle_gamma   90.00
#
_symmetry.space_group_name_H-M   'P 1'
#
loop_
_entity.id
_entity.type
_entity.pdbx_description
1 polymer ?
#
loop_
_entity_poly.entity_id
_entity_poly.type
_entity_poly.pdbx_seq_one_letter_code
_entity_poly.pdbx_strand_id
1 'polypeptide(L)'
;MPLVYAIKGAQSGHLMHNYKTRATTPAGTKQLELLCRLGFGFHERCIRQVVGEPVTAWAVAPSTHTPATRHLLHTVVLPTTRTLKPHGGAVGTEITLVPGPEFRRTPREWLPRMWKVGSGTDPARHHVLLLDDTWTTGGNAQSAATALREAGASAVTILTLARWLDRNRDSVPEFIARHLAHRDLDLLHCPASSAGCPTPF
;
A
#
# COMPACT_ATOMS: atom_id res chain seq x y z
N MET A 1 1.61 -5.66 -3.37
CA MET A 1 1.72 -5.40 -4.82
C MET A 1 1.99 -3.91 -5.06
N PRO A 2 3.00 -3.51 -5.87
CA PRO A 2 3.29 -2.09 -6.09
C PRO A 2 2.52 -1.47 -7.26
N LEU A 3 2.16 -0.19 -7.16
CA LEU A 3 1.62 0.59 -8.30
C LEU A 3 2.72 1.21 -9.17
N VAL A 4 3.87 1.54 -8.57
CA VAL A 4 5.03 2.16 -9.21
C VAL A 4 6.31 1.46 -8.78
N TYR A 5 7.33 1.47 -9.62
CA TYR A 5 8.70 1.18 -9.21
C TYR A 5 9.44 2.49 -8.96
N ALA A 6 9.72 2.80 -7.69
CA ALA A 6 10.49 3.98 -7.31
C ALA A 6 11.99 3.68 -7.42
N ILE A 7 12.61 4.11 -8.52
CA ILE A 7 14.03 3.86 -8.78
C ILE A 7 14.85 4.98 -8.14
N LYS A 8 15.78 4.61 -7.24
CA LYS A 8 16.68 5.56 -6.59
C LYS A 8 17.46 6.38 -7.62
N GLY A 9 17.39 7.71 -7.50
CA GLY A 9 18.01 8.65 -8.44
C GLY A 9 17.21 8.93 -9.72
N ALA A 10 16.05 8.30 -9.91
CA ALA A 10 15.09 8.66 -10.97
C ALA A 10 13.95 9.53 -10.42
N GLN A 11 13.14 10.11 -11.30
CA GLN A 11 12.02 10.97 -10.92
C GLN A 11 11.01 10.25 -10.00
N SER A 12 10.70 8.98 -10.27
CA SER A 12 9.86 8.13 -9.42
C SER A 12 10.43 7.95 -8.01
N GLY A 13 11.75 7.78 -7.90
CA GLY A 13 12.46 7.75 -6.62
C GLY A 13 12.38 9.08 -5.87
N HIS A 14 12.55 10.21 -6.57
CA HIS A 14 12.46 11.53 -5.96
C HIS A 14 11.04 11.83 -5.44
N LEU A 15 9.99 11.48 -6.18
CA LEU A 15 8.60 11.65 -5.73
C LEU A 15 8.35 10.91 -4.40
N MET A 16 8.73 9.63 -4.35
CA MET A 16 8.51 8.78 -3.17
C MET A 16 9.42 9.12 -2.00
N HIS A 17 10.61 9.66 -2.25
CA HIS A 17 11.52 10.12 -1.19
C HIS A 17 11.04 11.45 -0.58
N ASN A 18 10.70 12.42 -1.45
CA ASN A 18 10.45 13.79 -1.01
C ASN A 18 9.11 13.94 -0.28
N TYR A 19 8.09 13.16 -0.61
CA TYR A 19 6.78 13.29 0.04
C TYR A 19 6.79 12.93 1.54
N LYS A 20 7.82 12.20 2.02
CA LYS A 20 8.01 11.86 3.44
C LYS A 20 8.65 12.99 4.26
N THR A 21 9.08 14.07 3.60
CA THR A 21 9.90 15.13 4.21
C THR A 21 9.13 16.46 4.28
N ARG A 22 9.68 17.47 4.98
CA ARG A 22 9.11 18.83 4.95
C ARG A 22 9.13 19.50 3.56
N ALA A 23 9.76 18.88 2.56
CA ALA A 23 9.77 19.33 1.17
C ALA A 23 8.54 18.87 0.35
N THR A 24 7.57 18.20 0.98
CA THR A 24 6.33 17.79 0.29
C THR A 24 5.56 19.00 -0.19
N THR A 25 5.53 19.19 -1.50
CA THR A 25 4.68 20.19 -2.14
C THR A 25 3.25 19.68 -2.22
N PRO A 26 2.23 20.56 -2.22
CA PRO A 26 0.85 20.17 -2.49
C PRO A 26 0.70 19.37 -3.80
N ALA A 27 1.52 19.68 -4.81
CA ALA A 27 1.56 18.97 -6.08
C ALA A 27 2.03 17.51 -5.91
N GLY A 28 3.07 17.25 -5.11
CA GLY A 28 3.56 15.88 -4.85
C GLY A 28 2.52 15.03 -4.11
N THR A 29 1.85 15.59 -3.11
CA THR A 29 0.73 14.92 -2.43
C THR A 29 -0.39 14.60 -3.41
N LYS A 30 -0.73 15.54 -4.30
CA LYS A 30 -1.79 15.34 -5.29
C LYS A 30 -1.45 14.28 -6.33
N GLN A 31 -0.18 14.18 -6.74
CA GLN A 31 0.30 13.12 -7.62
C GLN A 31 0.15 11.74 -6.98
N LEU A 32 0.48 11.60 -5.69
CA LEU A 32 0.29 10.33 -4.97
C LEU A 32 -1.19 10.01 -4.74
N GLU A 33 -2.02 11.01 -4.47
CA GLU A 33 -3.47 10.83 -4.36
C GLU A 33 -4.04 10.33 -5.69
N LEU A 34 -3.64 10.95 -6.81
CA LEU A 34 -4.06 10.53 -8.14
C LEU A 34 -3.56 9.11 -8.47
N LEU A 35 -2.32 8.80 -8.13
CA LEU A 35 -1.74 7.46 -8.30
C LEU A 35 -2.56 6.41 -7.53
N CYS A 36 -2.84 6.66 -6.26
CA CYS A 36 -3.63 5.77 -5.42
C CYS A 36 -5.05 5.60 -5.99
N ARG A 37 -5.68 6.70 -6.42
CA ARG A 37 -7.05 6.71 -6.92
C ARG A 37 -7.19 5.98 -8.24
N LEU A 38 -6.29 6.23 -9.20
CA LEU A 38 -6.29 5.56 -10.49
C LEU A 38 -5.87 4.10 -10.35
N GLY A 39 -4.82 3.82 -9.58
CA GLY A 39 -4.32 2.47 -9.36
C GLY A 39 -5.35 1.57 -8.70
N PHE A 40 -5.95 2.00 -7.58
CA PHE A 40 -7.02 1.22 -6.96
C PHE A 40 -8.29 1.20 -7.83
N GLY A 41 -8.69 2.33 -8.43
CA GLY A 41 -9.87 2.40 -9.28
C GLY A 41 -9.84 1.47 -10.49
N PHE A 42 -8.68 1.32 -11.15
CA PHE A 42 -8.54 0.39 -12.28
C PHE A 42 -8.47 -1.08 -11.84
N HIS A 43 -7.92 -1.36 -10.66
CA HIS A 43 -7.56 -2.72 -10.25
C HIS A 43 -8.37 -3.29 -9.10
N GLU A 44 -9.36 -2.58 -8.59
CA GLU A 44 -10.20 -3.10 -7.51
C GLU A 44 -10.92 -4.39 -7.91
N ARG A 45 -11.51 -4.46 -9.11
CA ARG A 45 -12.12 -5.69 -9.62
C ARG A 45 -11.12 -6.83 -9.68
N CYS A 46 -9.86 -6.54 -10.05
CA CYS A 46 -8.78 -7.53 -10.10
C CYS A 46 -8.47 -8.05 -8.69
N ILE A 47 -8.29 -7.15 -7.73
CA ILE A 47 -8.04 -7.49 -6.32
C ILE A 47 -9.19 -8.33 -5.76
N ARG A 48 -10.44 -7.92 -6.00
CA ARG A 48 -11.62 -8.68 -5.59
C ARG A 48 -11.64 -10.07 -6.19
N GLN A 49 -11.37 -10.21 -7.48
CA GLN A 49 -11.44 -11.52 -8.13
C GLN A 49 -10.36 -12.49 -7.66
N VAL A 50 -9.15 -12.00 -7.41
CA VAL A 50 -8.06 -12.82 -6.87
C VAL A 50 -8.37 -13.33 -5.47
N VAL A 51 -9.02 -12.50 -4.64
CA VAL A 51 -9.36 -12.86 -3.25
C VAL A 51 -10.70 -13.58 -3.14
N GLY A 52 -11.64 -13.33 -4.06
CA GLY A 52 -13.01 -13.83 -4.02
C GLY A 52 -13.98 -12.96 -3.22
N GLU A 53 -13.52 -11.88 -2.58
CA GLU A 53 -14.31 -11.02 -1.69
C GLU A 53 -14.08 -9.53 -1.98
N PRO A 54 -15.12 -8.67 -1.92
CA PRO A 54 -14.98 -7.23 -2.15
C PRO A 54 -14.19 -6.57 -1.04
N VAL A 55 -13.41 -5.53 -1.37
CA VAL A 55 -12.72 -4.71 -0.36
C VAL A 55 -13.74 -3.84 0.37
N THR A 56 -13.90 -4.04 1.68
CA THR A 56 -14.90 -3.32 2.51
C THR A 56 -14.28 -2.43 3.58
N ALA A 57 -13.00 -2.62 3.88
CA ALA A 57 -12.26 -1.83 4.85
C ALA A 57 -10.86 -1.51 4.33
N TRP A 58 -10.22 -0.52 4.94
CA TRP A 58 -8.87 -0.11 4.59
C TRP A 58 -8.07 0.23 5.84
N ALA A 59 -6.75 0.08 5.75
CA ALA A 59 -5.81 0.48 6.78
C ALA A 59 -4.57 1.09 6.14
N VAL A 60 -3.82 1.88 6.90
CA VAL A 60 -2.50 2.39 6.48
C VAL A 60 -1.44 1.70 7.32
N ALA A 61 -0.41 1.16 6.67
CA ALA A 61 0.75 0.61 7.36
C ALA A 61 1.39 1.72 8.22
N PRO A 62 1.51 1.56 9.54
CA PRO A 62 1.99 2.66 10.36
C PRO A 62 3.50 2.88 10.18
N SER A 63 3.94 4.11 10.47
CA SER A 63 5.36 4.46 10.46
C SER A 63 6.03 3.93 11.72
N THR A 64 7.17 3.28 11.58
CA THR A 64 7.98 2.84 12.73
C THR A 64 8.71 3.99 13.41
N HIS A 65 8.84 5.15 12.74
CA HIS A 65 9.50 6.33 13.29
C HIS A 65 8.55 7.19 14.13
N THR A 66 7.29 7.30 13.70
CA THR A 66 6.25 8.13 14.34
C THR A 66 4.96 7.33 14.53
N PRO A 67 4.98 6.24 15.29
CA PRO A 67 3.85 5.31 15.38
C PRO A 67 2.61 5.89 16.07
N ALA A 68 2.79 6.92 16.91
CA ALA A 68 1.68 7.63 17.58
C ALA A 68 1.07 8.76 16.72
N THR A 69 1.65 9.03 15.56
CA THR A 69 1.20 10.09 14.65
C THR A 69 0.56 9.46 13.42
N ARG A 70 -0.58 10.01 13.00
CA ARG A 70 -1.23 9.61 11.75
C ARG A 70 -0.23 9.78 10.59
N HIS A 71 0.00 8.68 9.85
CA HIS A 71 0.99 8.66 8.78
C HIS A 71 0.61 9.65 7.67
N LEU A 72 1.59 10.34 7.06
CA LEU A 72 1.34 11.21 5.90
C LEU A 72 0.60 10.52 4.74
N LEU A 73 0.77 9.20 4.58
CA LEU A 73 0.06 8.40 3.60
C LEU A 73 -1.45 8.42 3.86
N HIS A 74 -1.89 8.51 5.12
CA HIS A 74 -3.31 8.65 5.47
C HIS A 74 -3.94 9.85 4.75
N THR A 75 -3.29 11.01 4.77
CA THR A 75 -3.76 12.22 4.09
C THR A 75 -3.86 12.03 2.58
N VAL A 76 -2.98 11.23 1.99
CA VAL A 76 -2.96 10.92 0.56
C VAL A 76 -4.10 9.97 0.18
N VAL A 77 -4.41 8.99 1.02
CA VAL A 77 -5.37 7.92 0.67
C VAL A 77 -6.79 8.24 1.10
N LEU A 78 -6.99 9.07 2.12
CA LEU A 78 -8.33 9.41 2.65
C LEU A 78 -9.29 9.97 1.58
N PRO A 79 -8.87 10.89 0.67
CA PRO A 79 -9.75 11.34 -0.41
C PRO A 79 -10.14 10.19 -1.34
N THR A 80 -9.21 9.27 -1.58
CA THR A 80 -9.40 8.09 -2.45
C THR A 80 -10.41 7.12 -1.84
N THR A 81 -10.32 6.81 -0.54
CA THR A 81 -11.21 5.86 0.13
C THR A 81 -12.63 6.40 0.30
N ARG A 82 -12.80 7.72 0.38
CA ARG A 82 -14.12 8.38 0.41
C ARG A 82 -14.81 8.45 -0.95
N THR A 83 -14.03 8.55 -2.03
CA THR A 83 -14.56 8.80 -3.38
C THR A 83 -14.69 7.54 -4.21
N LEU A 84 -13.87 6.52 -3.93
CA LEU A 84 -13.97 5.24 -4.61
C LEU A 84 -15.08 4.41 -3.97
N LYS A 85 -16.07 4.10 -4.82
CA LYS A 85 -17.17 3.19 -4.51
C LYS A 85 -16.97 1.87 -5.27
N PRO A 86 -16.12 0.95 -4.80
CA PRO A 86 -16.08 -0.37 -5.39
C PRO A 86 -17.48 -1.00 -5.41
N HIS A 87 -17.93 -1.39 -6.60
CA HIS A 87 -19.23 -2.03 -6.81
C HIS A 87 -20.46 -1.29 -6.24
N GLY A 88 -20.42 0.05 -6.17
CA GLY A 88 -21.54 0.87 -5.71
C GLY A 88 -21.57 1.18 -4.21
N GLY A 89 -20.67 0.61 -3.41
CA GLY A 89 -20.48 0.93 -1.98
C GLY A 89 -19.10 1.55 -1.72
N ALA A 90 -18.98 2.50 -0.79
CA ALA A 90 -17.67 3.05 -0.41
C ALA A 90 -16.85 2.02 0.37
N VAL A 91 -15.51 2.06 0.28
CA VAL A 91 -14.65 1.36 1.26
C VAL A 91 -14.77 2.11 2.58
N GLY A 92 -15.74 1.71 3.41
CA GLY A 92 -16.28 2.55 4.47
C GLY A 92 -15.46 2.57 5.76
N THR A 93 -14.87 1.45 6.14
CA THR A 93 -14.27 1.28 7.46
C THR A 93 -12.76 1.51 7.43
N GLU A 94 -12.29 2.61 8.03
CA GLU A 94 -10.87 2.79 8.33
C GLU A 94 -10.51 1.98 9.58
N ILE A 95 -9.57 1.05 9.45
CA ILE A 95 -9.02 0.27 10.57
C ILE A 95 -7.70 0.89 10.97
N THR A 96 -7.62 1.29 12.24
CA THR A 96 -6.39 1.86 12.79
C THR A 96 -5.50 0.76 13.35
N LEU A 97 -4.21 0.81 13.03
CA LEU A 97 -3.19 -0.02 13.65
C LEU A 97 -2.36 0.82 14.62
N VAL A 98 -2.07 0.26 15.79
CA VAL A 98 -1.29 0.88 16.86
C VAL A 98 -0.15 -0.06 17.30
N PRO A 99 0.89 0.44 17.96
CA PRO A 99 1.98 -0.40 18.49
C PRO A 99 1.46 -1.60 19.29
N GLY A 100 1.95 -2.78 18.93
CA GLY A 100 1.75 -4.03 19.65
C GLY A 100 2.82 -4.29 20.71
N PRO A 101 2.74 -5.43 21.42
CA PRO A 101 3.69 -5.77 22.49
C PRO A 101 5.13 -5.98 22.01
N GLU A 102 5.33 -6.33 20.73
CA GLU A 102 6.66 -6.54 20.13
C GLU A 102 7.09 -5.36 19.25
N PHE A 103 6.51 -4.17 19.46
CA PHE A 103 6.87 -3.00 18.67
C PHE A 103 8.38 -2.73 18.74
N ARG A 104 9.01 -2.66 17.58
CA ARG A 104 10.41 -2.24 17.40
C ARG A 104 10.45 -1.07 16.42
N ARG A 105 11.40 -0.16 16.63
CA ARG A 105 11.73 0.85 15.62
C ARG A 105 12.59 0.21 14.54
N THR A 106 12.28 0.51 13.28
CA THR A 106 13.04 0.09 12.09
C THR A 106 13.34 -1.42 11.96
N PRO A 107 12.43 -2.35 12.30
CA PRO A 107 12.65 -3.76 12.04
C PRO A 107 12.70 -3.98 10.52
N ARG A 108 13.70 -4.73 10.06
CA ARG A 108 13.84 -5.12 8.65
C ARG A 108 13.16 -6.46 8.36
N GLU A 109 12.78 -7.16 9.42
CA GLU A 109 12.16 -8.49 9.42
C GLU A 109 10.65 -8.41 9.69
N TRP A 110 9.98 -9.53 9.48
CA TRP A 110 8.58 -9.73 9.85
C TRP A 110 8.48 -10.02 11.35
N LEU A 111 7.64 -9.27 12.06
CA LEU A 111 7.39 -9.38 13.50
C LEU A 111 5.87 -9.45 13.74
N PRO A 112 5.30 -10.65 13.95
CA PRO A 112 3.84 -10.87 13.99
C PRO A 112 3.09 -9.93 14.92
N ARG A 113 3.63 -9.66 16.12
CA ARG A 113 2.97 -8.84 17.16
C ARG A 113 3.53 -7.42 17.28
N MET A 114 4.17 -6.93 16.21
CA MET A 114 4.67 -5.56 16.13
C MET A 114 3.54 -4.53 16.17
N TRP A 115 2.40 -4.87 15.58
CA TRP A 115 1.21 -4.05 15.49
C TRP A 115 0.02 -4.76 16.12
N LYS A 116 -1.00 -4.00 16.49
CA LYS A 116 -2.32 -4.50 16.87
C LYS A 116 -3.40 -3.55 16.35
N VAL A 117 -4.63 -4.04 16.24
CA VAL A 117 -5.77 -3.19 15.90
C VAL A 117 -6.09 -2.25 17.07
N GLY A 118 -6.27 -0.97 16.75
CA GLY A 118 -6.69 0.07 17.68
C GLY A 118 -8.14 -0.08 18.10
N SER A 119 -8.53 0.54 19.21
CA SER A 119 -9.93 0.53 19.65
C SER A 119 -10.83 1.27 18.66
N GLY A 120 -12.09 0.83 18.55
CA GLY A 120 -13.15 1.54 17.83
C GLY A 120 -13.50 1.02 16.44
N THR A 121 -12.75 0.05 15.90
CA THR A 121 -13.13 -0.66 14.66
C THR A 121 -12.75 -2.13 14.74
N ASP A 122 -13.68 -3.00 14.36
CA ASP A 122 -13.47 -4.45 14.31
C ASP A 122 -13.13 -4.84 12.86
N PRO A 123 -11.96 -5.47 12.59
CA PRO A 123 -11.62 -5.98 11.26
C PRO A 123 -12.42 -7.22 10.88
N ALA A 124 -13.14 -7.85 11.82
CA ALA A 124 -13.83 -9.10 11.59
C ALA A 124 -14.71 -9.03 10.34
N ARG A 125 -14.61 -10.08 9.51
CA ARG A 125 -15.41 -10.25 8.28
C ARG A 125 -15.14 -9.22 7.18
N HIS A 126 -14.15 -8.35 7.35
CA HIS A 126 -13.73 -7.44 6.29
C HIS A 126 -12.56 -8.01 5.48
N HIS A 127 -12.64 -7.85 4.16
CA HIS A 127 -11.46 -7.79 3.32
C HIS A 127 -10.86 -6.40 3.46
N VAL A 128 -9.69 -6.34 4.10
CA VAL A 128 -8.97 -5.10 4.39
C VAL A 128 -7.92 -4.81 3.32
N LEU A 129 -8.01 -3.66 2.69
CA LEU A 129 -6.93 -3.12 1.85
C LEU A 129 -5.90 -2.40 2.74
N LEU A 130 -4.74 -3.02 2.95
CA LEU A 130 -3.64 -2.42 3.68
C LEU A 130 -2.76 -1.62 2.71
N LEU A 131 -2.74 -0.30 2.90
CA LEU A 131 -2.00 0.65 2.09
C LEU A 131 -0.63 0.91 2.70
N ASP A 132 0.42 0.64 1.93
CA ASP A 132 1.80 0.95 2.29
C ASP A 132 2.39 1.96 1.30
N ASP A 133 3.30 2.80 1.76
CA ASP A 133 3.87 3.81 0.90
C ASP A 133 4.97 3.24 0.01
N THR A 134 5.84 2.42 0.57
CA THR A 134 7.08 2.03 -0.06
C THR A 134 7.52 0.65 0.42
N TRP A 135 7.40 -0.32 -0.47
CA TRP A 135 7.90 -1.66 -0.24
C TRP A 135 9.41 -1.66 -0.41
N THR A 136 10.12 -1.90 0.69
CA THR A 136 11.57 -2.16 0.72
C THR A 136 11.83 -3.64 0.95
N THR A 137 11.90 -4.08 2.22
CA THR A 137 11.93 -5.51 2.59
C THR A 137 10.51 -6.09 2.73
N GLY A 138 9.52 -5.25 3.02
CA GLY A 138 8.12 -5.65 3.22
C GLY A 138 7.77 -6.05 4.66
N GLY A 139 8.75 -6.18 5.56
CA GLY A 139 8.53 -6.67 6.93
C GLY A 139 7.50 -5.86 7.72
N ASN A 140 7.51 -4.52 7.60
CA ASN A 140 6.51 -3.66 8.25
C ASN A 140 5.08 -3.94 7.76
N ALA A 141 4.88 -3.96 6.44
CA ALA A 141 3.57 -4.21 5.83
C ALA A 141 3.06 -5.62 6.12
N GLN A 142 3.95 -6.63 6.10
CA GLN A 142 3.61 -8.01 6.47
C GLN A 142 3.23 -8.13 7.95
N SER A 143 3.92 -7.43 8.85
CA SER A 143 3.59 -7.41 10.28
C SER A 143 2.23 -6.75 10.53
N ALA A 144 1.94 -5.65 9.83
CA ALA A 144 0.64 -4.99 9.87
C ALA A 144 -0.48 -5.87 9.32
N ALA A 145 -0.23 -6.58 8.21
CA ALA A 145 -1.18 -7.53 7.65
C ALA A 145 -1.45 -8.71 8.60
N THR A 146 -0.41 -9.19 9.27
CA THR A 146 -0.53 -10.27 10.27
C THR A 146 -1.44 -9.84 11.41
N ALA A 147 -1.23 -8.63 11.96
CA ALA A 147 -2.07 -8.09 13.02
C ALA A 147 -3.55 -7.97 12.61
N LEU A 148 -3.84 -7.58 11.36
CA LEU A 148 -5.21 -7.53 10.82
C LEU A 148 -5.83 -8.92 10.68
N ARG A 149 -5.05 -9.91 10.20
CA ARG A 149 -5.51 -11.31 10.07
C ARG A 149 -5.78 -11.94 11.42
N GLU A 150 -4.89 -11.76 12.40
CA GLU A 150 -5.05 -12.28 13.76
C GLU A 150 -6.24 -11.65 14.48
N ALA A 151 -6.56 -10.39 14.18
CA ALA A 151 -7.72 -9.70 14.72
C ALA A 151 -9.05 -10.09 14.02
N GLY A 152 -9.03 -10.93 12.99
CA GLY A 152 -10.23 -11.53 12.40
C GLY A 152 -10.60 -11.07 10.99
N ALA A 153 -9.76 -10.27 10.31
CA ALA A 153 -9.99 -9.92 8.90
C ALA A 153 -10.18 -11.18 8.04
N SER A 154 -11.21 -11.20 7.19
CA SER A 154 -11.47 -12.34 6.29
C SER A 154 -10.40 -12.45 5.21
N ALA A 155 -9.93 -11.29 4.73
CA ALA A 155 -8.85 -11.13 3.77
C ALA A 155 -8.03 -9.87 4.07
N VAL A 156 -6.75 -9.89 3.70
CA VAL A 156 -5.90 -8.69 3.73
C VAL A 156 -5.11 -8.62 2.45
N THR A 157 -5.30 -7.54 1.69
CA THR A 157 -4.52 -7.26 0.48
C THR A 157 -3.57 -6.10 0.75
N ILE A 158 -2.27 -6.34 0.58
CA ILE A 158 -1.26 -5.26 0.67
C ILE A 158 -1.12 -4.59 -0.69
N LEU A 159 -1.55 -3.33 -0.77
CA LEU A 159 -1.32 -2.46 -1.91
C LEU A 159 -0.28 -1.41 -1.52
N THR A 160 0.82 -1.40 -2.25
CA THR A 160 1.93 -0.48 -2.00
C THR A 160 1.95 0.58 -3.10
N LEU A 161 2.07 1.87 -2.74
CA LEU A 161 2.19 2.92 -3.76
C LEU A 161 3.45 2.75 -4.61
N ALA A 162 4.59 2.41 -4.00
CA ALA A 162 5.80 2.16 -4.75
C ALA A 162 6.65 0.99 -4.22
N ARG A 163 7.30 0.25 -5.10
CA ARG A 163 8.42 -0.64 -4.74
C ARG A 163 9.73 0.13 -4.92
N TRP A 164 10.50 0.27 -3.85
CA TRP A 164 11.78 0.96 -3.91
C TRP A 164 12.86 0.06 -4.50
N LEU A 165 13.53 0.55 -5.54
CA LEU A 165 14.63 -0.14 -6.21
C LEU A 165 15.91 0.69 -6.07
N ASP A 166 16.91 0.11 -5.39
CA ASP A 166 18.26 0.65 -5.34
C ASP A 166 19.14 -0.13 -6.34
N ARG A 167 19.63 0.55 -7.38
CA ARG A 167 20.47 -0.04 -8.44
C ARG A 167 21.76 -0.67 -7.90
N ASN A 168 22.17 -0.31 -6.68
CA ASN A 168 23.36 -0.86 -6.05
C ASN A 168 23.10 -2.18 -5.29
N ARG A 169 21.86 -2.70 -5.31
CA ARG A 169 21.54 -4.02 -4.74
C ARG A 169 21.59 -5.09 -5.81
N ASP A 170 22.10 -6.26 -5.43
CA ASP A 170 22.18 -7.43 -6.31
C ASP A 170 20.83 -7.74 -6.96
N SER A 171 20.85 -8.22 -8.21
CA SER A 171 19.69 -8.51 -9.08
C SER A 171 18.80 -7.32 -9.52
N VAL A 172 18.90 -6.15 -8.87
CA VAL A 172 18.06 -4.99 -9.20
C VAL A 172 18.37 -4.40 -10.58
N PRO A 173 19.65 -4.23 -11.01
CA PRO A 173 19.95 -3.73 -12.35
C PRO A 173 19.37 -4.61 -13.46
N GLU A 174 19.49 -5.93 -13.32
CA GLU A 174 18.97 -6.90 -14.28
C GLU A 174 17.44 -6.88 -14.34
N PHE A 175 16.77 -6.78 -13.19
CA PHE A 175 15.32 -6.60 -13.12
C PHE A 175 14.87 -5.32 -13.83
N ILE A 176 15.54 -4.19 -13.58
CA ILE A 176 15.22 -2.91 -14.23
C ILE A 176 15.40 -3.03 -15.74
N ALA A 177 16.53 -3.57 -16.20
CA ALA A 177 16.82 -3.71 -17.62
C ALA A 177 15.82 -4.61 -18.36
N ARG A 178 15.38 -5.71 -17.71
CA ARG A 178 14.44 -6.66 -18.31
C ARG A 178 12.98 -6.24 -18.27
N HIS A 179 12.56 -5.58 -17.19
CA HIS A 179 11.14 -5.40 -16.90
C HIS A 179 10.68 -3.94 -16.89
N LEU A 180 11.59 -2.98 -16.73
CA LEU A 180 11.25 -1.57 -16.49
C LEU A 180 11.87 -0.60 -17.50
N ALA A 181 12.46 -1.10 -18.60
CA ALA A 181 13.33 -0.34 -19.50
C ALA A 181 12.81 1.04 -19.92
N HIS A 182 11.49 1.25 -20.00
CA HIS A 182 10.88 2.54 -20.35
C HIS A 182 9.66 2.96 -19.51
N ARG A 183 9.29 2.19 -18.47
CA ARG A 183 8.10 2.47 -17.65
C ARG A 183 8.34 2.07 -16.20
N ASP A 184 8.68 3.05 -15.37
CA ASP A 184 8.67 2.90 -13.91
C ASP A 184 7.27 3.12 -13.31
N LEU A 185 6.32 3.63 -14.12
CA LEU A 185 4.89 3.71 -13.87
C LEU A 185 4.11 3.17 -15.07
N ASP A 186 3.26 2.16 -14.85
CA ASP A 186 2.23 1.72 -15.80
C ASP A 186 0.94 1.41 -15.03
N LEU A 187 -0.04 2.32 -15.10
CA LEU A 187 -1.31 2.18 -14.40
C LEU A 187 -2.21 1.08 -14.96
N LEU A 188 -1.95 0.62 -16.19
CA LEU A 188 -2.73 -0.44 -16.83
C LEU A 188 -2.15 -1.82 -16.55
N HIS A 189 -0.90 -1.90 -16.08
CA HIS A 189 -0.34 -3.15 -15.60
C HIS A 189 -1.06 -3.58 -14.32
N CYS A 190 -1.67 -4.77 -14.34
CA CYS A 190 -2.41 -5.27 -13.20
C CYS A 190 -1.48 -5.66 -12.05
N PRO A 191 -1.59 -5.03 -10.87
CA PRO A 191 -0.74 -5.38 -9.73
C PRO A 191 -1.19 -6.68 -9.05
N ALA A 192 -2.41 -7.15 -9.31
CA ALA A 192 -2.99 -8.35 -8.70
C ALA A 192 -2.83 -9.62 -9.55
N SER A 193 -2.61 -9.50 -10.86
CA SER A 193 -2.60 -10.60 -11.83
C SER A 193 -1.47 -10.41 -12.85
N SER A 194 -0.63 -11.43 -13.02
CA SER A 194 0.38 -11.46 -14.09
C SER A 194 -0.23 -11.66 -15.48
N ALA A 195 -1.48 -12.13 -15.57
CA ALA A 195 -2.20 -12.38 -16.82
C ALA A 195 -2.98 -11.15 -17.34
N GLY A 196 -2.82 -9.98 -16.69
CA GLY A 196 -3.56 -8.77 -17.02
C GLY A 196 -4.90 -8.65 -16.27
N CYS A 197 -5.63 -7.55 -16.54
CA CYS A 197 -6.93 -7.32 -15.93
C CYS A 197 -7.98 -8.27 -16.52
N PRO A 198 -8.87 -8.83 -15.68
CA PRO A 198 -10.00 -9.62 -16.16
C PRO A 198 -10.92 -8.75 -17.03
N THR A 199 -11.44 -9.31 -18.13
CA THR A 199 -12.38 -8.60 -18.99
C THR A 199 -13.66 -8.24 -18.23
N PRO A 200 -14.22 -7.03 -18.47
CA PRO A 200 -15.52 -6.68 -17.93
C PRO A 200 -16.60 -7.46 -18.67
N PHE A 201 -17.11 -8.53 -18.04
CA PHE A 201 -18.50 -8.95 -18.22
C PHE A 201 -19.37 -8.15 -17.26
#